data_AF-A0A820KQ02-F1
#
_entry.id   AF-A0A820KQ02-F1
#
_cell.length_a   1.000
_cell.length_b   1.000
_cell.length_c   1.000
_cell.angle_alpha   90.00
_cell.angle_beta   90.00
_cell.angle_gamma   90.00
#
_symmetry.space_group_name_H-M   'P 1'
#
loop_
_entity.id
_entity.type
_entity.pdbx_description
1 polymer ?
#
loop_
_entity_poly.entity_id
_entity_poly.type
_entity_poly.pdbx_seq_one_letter_code
_entity_poly.pdbx_strand_id
1 'polypeptide(L)' 'MQDILNVSTRMNEPGIASDIEHNGLQNWSWRFEWSQLTSDIRMRLKKLTQMYGRDLKYGKSIPPEDMVMKDDSKCILQ' A
#
# COMPACT_ATOMS: atom_id res chain seq x y z
N MET A 1 -4.56 -1.06 -8.70
CA MET A 1 -5.38 -1.88 -7.78
C MET A 1 -5.04 -3.35 -7.87
N GLN A 2 -4.67 -3.85 -9.05
CA GLN A 2 -4.31 -5.25 -9.30
C GLN A 2 -3.21 -5.79 -8.37
N ASP A 3 -2.16 -5.00 -8.13
CA ASP A 3 -1.04 -5.43 -7.27
C ASP A 3 -1.47 -5.63 -5.81
N ILE A 4 -2.36 -4.76 -5.30
CA ILE A 4 -2.92 -4.88 -3.95
C ILE A 4 -3.74 -6.16 -3.81
N LEU A 5 -4.44 -6.54 -4.88
CA LEU A 5 -5.28 -7.73 -4.94
C LEU A 5 -4.49 -8.99 -5.34
N ASN A 6 -3.21 -8.85 -5.72
CA ASN A 6 -2.36 -9.92 -6.23
C ASN A 6 -3.00 -10.70 -7.41
N VAL A 7 -3.55 -9.98 -8.38
CA VAL A 7 -4.16 -10.58 -9.58
C VAL A 7 -3.31 -10.37 -10.82
N SER A 8 -3.23 -11.39 -11.68
CA SER A 8 -2.48 -11.38 -12.94
C SER A 8 -3.29 -10.83 -14.13
N THR A 9 -4.19 -9.88 -13.88
CA THR A 9 -5.04 -9.28 -14.92
C THR A 9 -4.44 -7.97 -15.45
N ARG A 10 -4.11 -7.93 -16.74
CA ARG A 10 -3.54 -6.74 -17.38
C ARG A 10 -4.65 -5.78 -17.80
N MET A 11 -4.44 -4.48 -17.60
CA MET A 11 -5.39 -3.46 -18.06
C MET A 11 -5.28 -3.20 -19.56
N ASN A 12 -4.06 -3.17 -20.09
CA ASN A 12 -3.82 -2.88 -21.50
C ASN A 12 -2.55 -3.57 -22.00
N GLU A 13 -2.62 -4.14 -23.19
CA GLU A 13 -1.50 -4.63 -23.98
C GLU A 13 -1.26 -3.70 -25.18
N PRO A 14 -0.20 -2.87 -25.14
CA PRO A 14 0.13 -1.96 -26.23
C PRO A 14 0.39 -2.74 -27.53
N GLY A 15 -0.06 -2.19 -28.65
CA GLY A 15 0.04 -2.84 -29.96
C GLY A 15 -1.07 -3.85 -30.25
N ILE A 16 -1.91 -4.18 -29.28
CA ILE A 16 -3.14 -4.97 -29.49
C ILE A 16 -4.33 -4.02 -29.54
N ALA A 17 -5.12 -4.13 -30.62
CA ALA A 17 -6.35 -3.36 -30.78
C ALA A 17 -7.39 -3.78 -29.73
N SER A 18 -8.23 -2.84 -29.29
CA SER A 18 -9.16 -3.07 -28.17
C SER A 18 -10.24 -4.11 -28.43
N ASP A 19 -10.55 -4.37 -29.70
CA ASP A 19 -11.49 -5.38 -30.18
C ASP A 19 -10.90 -6.80 -30.25
N ILE A 20 -9.58 -6.92 -30.10
CA ILE A 20 -8.89 -8.21 -30.11
C ILE A 20 -8.78 -8.72 -28.67
N GLU A 21 -9.42 -9.85 -28.42
CA GLU A 21 -9.29 -10.58 -27.17
C GLU A 21 -7.90 -11.23 -27.09
N HIS A 22 -7.18 -11.00 -25.98
CA HIS A 22 -5.91 -11.66 -25.71
C HIS A 22 -5.98 -12.33 -24.33
N ASN A 23 -5.80 -13.65 -24.27
CA ASN A 23 -5.91 -14.46 -23.04
C ASN A 23 -7.23 -14.24 -22.26
N GLY A 24 -8.36 -14.13 -22.95
CA GLY A 24 -9.67 -14.03 -22.30
C GLY A 24 -10.15 -12.61 -21.98
N LEU A 25 -9.35 -11.58 -22.21
CA LEU A 25 -9.67 -10.21 -21.79
C LEU A 25 -9.30 -9.18 -22.89
N GLN A 26 -10.20 -8.24 -23.12
CA GLN A 26 -9.96 -7.08 -23.99
C GLN A 26 -9.24 -5.97 -23.22
N ASN A 27 -8.50 -5.13 -23.93
CA ASN A 27 -7.91 -3.94 -23.34
C ASN A 27 -8.99 -3.06 -22.69
N TRP A 28 -8.66 -2.49 -21.53
CA TRP A 28 -9.51 -1.61 -20.72
C TRP A 28 -10.80 -2.24 -20.17
N SER A 29 -10.95 -3.56 -20.26
CA SER A 29 -12.14 -4.29 -19.79
C SER A 29 -12.10 -4.63 -18.30
N TRP A 30 -10.92 -4.76 -17.69
CA TRP A 30 -10.82 -5.12 -16.27
C TRP A 30 -11.49 -4.08 -15.36
N ARG A 31 -12.19 -4.57 -14.35
CA ARG A 31 -12.88 -3.76 -13.34
C ARG A 31 -12.58 -4.29 -11.94
N PHE A 32 -12.46 -3.34 -11.02
CA PHE A 32 -12.31 -3.61 -9.60
C PHE A 32 -13.69 -3.79 -8.97
N GLU A 33 -13.84 -4.82 -8.15
CA GLU A 33 -15.03 -5.05 -7.34
C GLU A 33 -14.72 -4.89 -5.87
N TRP A 34 -15.53 -4.11 -5.15
CA TRP A 34 -15.29 -3.83 -3.73
C TRP A 34 -15.31 -5.08 -2.84
N SER A 35 -16.04 -6.12 -3.25
CA SER A 35 -16.05 -7.43 -2.60
C SER A 35 -14.69 -8.12 -2.59
N GLN A 36 -13.77 -7.76 -3.49
CA GLN A 36 -12.40 -8.29 -3.53
C GLN A 36 -11.53 -7.72 -2.40
N LEU A 37 -11.93 -6.60 -1.77
CA LEU A 37 -11.18 -5.97 -0.70
C LEU A 37 -11.49 -6.61 0.65
N THR A 38 -10.75 -7.67 1.00
CA THR A 38 -10.92 -8.38 2.27
C THR A 38 -10.37 -7.59 3.47
N SER A 39 -10.78 -7.99 4.68
CA SER A 39 -10.23 -7.48 5.95
C SER A 39 -8.71 -7.67 6.02
N ASP A 40 -8.20 -8.75 5.46
CA ASP A 40 -6.78 -9.11 5.53
C ASP A 40 -5.92 -8.18 4.68
N ILE A 41 -6.39 -7.85 3.48
CA ILE A 41 -5.74 -6.87 2.60
C ILE A 41 -5.70 -5.51 3.31
N ARG A 42 -6.81 -5.10 3.95
CA ARG A 42 -6.86 -3.86 4.72
C ARG A 42 -5.85 -3.84 5.87
N MET A 43 -5.75 -4.91 6.65
CA MET A 43 -4.79 -5.01 7.76
C MET A 43 -3.34 -4.97 7.27
N ARG A 44 -3.02 -5.67 6.20
CA ARG A 44 -1.67 -5.65 5.59
C ARG A 44 -1.30 -4.26 5.09
N LEU A 45 -2.19 -3.60 4.36
CA LEU A 45 -1.98 -2.23 3.88
C LEU A 45 -1.79 -1.26 5.04
N LYS A 46 -2.60 -1.36 6.10
CA LYS A 46 -2.45 -0.52 7.30
C LYS A 46 -1.09 -0.71 7.98
N LYS A 47 -0.63 -1.95 8.13
CA LYS A 47 0.69 -2.24 8.70
C LYS A 47 1.82 -1.65 7.84
N LEU A 48 1.72 -1.78 6.52
CA LEU A 48 2.69 -1.22 5.58
C LEU A 48 2.72 0.31 5.64
N THR A 49 1.56 0.97 5.62
CA THR A 49 1.53 2.44 5.68
C THR A 49 2.08 2.96 7.01
N GLN A 50 1.82 2.29 8.13
CA GLN A 50 2.42 2.64 9.43
C GLN A 50 3.94 2.44 9.44
N MET A 51 4.44 1.30 8.95
CA MET A 51 5.87 0.99 8.91
C MET A 51 6.67 2.01 8.11
N TYR A 52 6.10 2.54 7.02
CA TYR A 52 6.76 3.52 6.16
C TYR A 52 6.34 4.98 6.44
N GLY A 53 5.65 5.25 7.54
CA GLY A 53 5.23 6.61 7.92
C GLY A 53 4.29 7.28 6.91
N ARG A 54 3.55 6.49 6.12
CA ARG A 54 2.56 6.95 5.12
C ARG A 54 1.12 6.86 5.63
N ASP A 55 0.94 6.61 6.92
CA ASP A 55 -0.37 6.70 7.52
C ASP A 55 -0.80 8.18 7.60
N LEU A 56 -2.08 8.47 7.35
CA LEU A 56 -2.60 9.83 7.28
C LEU A 56 -2.52 10.58 8.63
N LYS A 57 -2.15 9.91 9.73
CA LYS A 57 -2.00 10.56 11.05
C LYS A 57 -0.66 11.31 11.16
N TYR A 58 0.34 10.98 10.34
CA TYR A 58 1.65 11.67 10.30
C TYR A 58 1.71 12.89 9.37
N GLY A 59 0.59 13.32 8.78
CA GLY A 59 0.51 14.56 7.99
C GLY A 59 0.72 15.86 8.79
N LYS A 60 0.85 15.77 10.12
CA LYS A 60 1.45 16.79 10.97
C LYS A 60 2.59 16.12 11.75
N SER A 61 3.80 16.62 11.54
CA SER A 61 5.04 16.17 12.17
C SER A 61 4.91 16.03 13.68
N ILE A 62 4.81 14.80 14.17
CA ILE A 62 5.26 14.44 15.52
C ILE A 62 6.03 13.13 15.34
N PRO A 63 7.36 13.11 15.59
CA PRO A 63 8.10 11.87 15.56
C PRO A 63 7.53 10.92 16.61
N PRO A 64 7.57 9.59 16.39
CA PRO A 64 7.13 8.64 17.40
C PRO A 64 7.98 8.85 18.66
N GLU A 65 7.34 9.09 19.80
CA GLU A 65 7.98 9.16 21.13
C GLU A 65 8.76 7.88 21.46
N ASP A 66 8.61 6.82 20.67
CA ASP A 66 9.29 5.53 20.83
C ASP A 66 10.62 5.41 20.08
N MET A 67 11.07 6.45 19.35
CA MET A 67 12.46 6.54 18.85
C MET A 67 13.39 7.25 19.86
N VAL A 68 13.07 7.16 21.16
CA VAL A 68 14.01 7.47 22.24
C VAL A 68 15.14 6.44 22.21
N MET A 69 16.25 6.79 21.58
CA MET A 69 17.54 6.26 21.97
C MET A 69 17.79 6.77 23.40
N LYS A 70 17.53 5.90 24.38
CA LYS A 70 17.93 6.14 25.77
C LYS A 70 19.45 6.18 25.80
N ASP A 71 20.01 7.36 25.97
CA ASP A 71 21.39 7.49 26.43
C ASP A 71 21.35 7.95 27.89
N ASP A 72 21.40 6.94 28.77
CA ASP A 72 21.35 7.05 30.24
C ASP A 72 22.66 7.61 30.82
N SER A 73 23.22 8.66 30.22
CA SER A 73 24.44 9.30 30.72
C SER A 73 24.08 10.40 31.72
N LYS A 74 23.75 9.94 32.93
CA LYS A 74 23.73 10.70 34.19
C LYS A 74 24.97 11.58 34.33
N CYS A 75 24.78 12.85 34.69
CA CYS A 75 25.61 13.48 35.73
C CYS A 75 24.90 14.70 36.32
N ILE A 76 24.26 14.49 37.46
CA ILE A 76 23.94 15.53 38.44
C ILE A 76 25.25 15.87 39.15
N LEU A 77 25.68 17.14 39.10
CA LEU A 77 26.49 17.79 40.14
C LEU A 77 26.08 19.27 40.09
N GLN A 78 25.16 19.65 40.98
CA GLN A 78 25.39 20.47 42.19
C GLN A 78 25.51 21.96 41.89
#